data_AF-D0UIG1-F1
#
_entry.id   AF-D0UIG1-F1
#
_cell.length_a   1.000
_cell.length_b   1.000
_cell.length_c   1.000
_cell.angle_alpha   90.00
_cell.angle_beta   90.00
_cell.angle_gamma   90.00
#
_symmetry.space_group_name_H-M   'P 1'
#
loop_
_entity.id
_entity.type
_entity.pdbx_description
1 polymer ?
#
loop_
_entity_poly.entity_id
_entity_poly.type
_entity_poly.pdbx_seq_one_letter_code
_entity_poly.pdbx_strand_id
1 'polypeptide(L)'
;SGVINNFIWVSISLVGGVLVSLICLRQMDLKALIAYSSVAHMGIVLAGLMTLTMWGISGSYTLMIAHGLCSSGLFCLANISYERMGSRSLLINKGLLNFMPSLSLWWFLLCSSNMAAPPTLNLLGEVCLLNSIVSWSWVTMITLSLLSFFSAAYTLYLYAYSQHGKLLSG
;
A
#
# COMPACT_ATOMS: atom_id res chain seq x y z
N SER A 1 23.28 -10.90 20.83
CA SER A 1 22.42 -11.68 19.92
C SER A 1 21.22 -10.88 19.43
N GLY A 2 20.47 -10.20 20.32
CA GLY A 2 19.27 -9.43 19.95
C GLY A 2 19.48 -8.34 18.87
N VAL A 3 20.55 -7.55 18.97
CA VAL A 3 20.82 -6.48 17.99
C VAL A 3 21.09 -7.03 16.58
N ILE A 4 21.84 -8.13 16.47
CA ILE A 4 22.13 -8.79 15.17
C ILE A 4 20.84 -9.33 14.55
N ASN A 5 19.95 -9.90 15.37
CA ASN A 5 18.66 -10.38 14.89
C ASN A 5 17.82 -9.23 14.34
N ASN A 6 17.81 -8.06 14.99
CA ASN A 6 17.10 -6.89 14.49
C ASN A 6 17.63 -6.45 13.11
N PHE A 7 18.94 -6.56 12.86
CA PHE A 7 19.51 -6.30 11.52
C PHE A 7 18.97 -7.24 10.44
N ILE A 8 18.84 -8.52 10.75
CA ILE A 8 18.32 -9.51 9.81
C ILE A 8 16.84 -9.22 9.50
N TRP A 9 16.03 -8.91 10.51
CA TRP A 9 14.62 -8.61 10.30
C TRP A 9 14.37 -7.31 9.53
N VAL A 10 15.12 -6.25 9.84
CA VAL A 10 15.01 -4.95 9.14
C VAL A 10 15.46 -5.06 7.68
N SER A 11 16.53 -5.81 7.41
CA SER A 11 17.00 -5.99 6.03
C SER A 11 16.03 -6.80 5.18
N ILE A 12 15.50 -7.92 5.71
CA ILE A 12 14.51 -8.74 5.01
C ILE A 12 13.23 -7.96 4.77
N SER A 13 12.76 -7.17 5.73
CA SER A 13 11.50 -6.43 5.60
C SER A 13 11.59 -5.29 4.59
N LEU A 14 12.70 -4.53 4.57
CA LEU A 14 12.88 -3.42 3.64
C LEU A 14 13.14 -3.92 2.21
N VAL A 15 14.05 -4.87 2.02
CA VAL A 15 14.34 -5.43 0.69
C VAL A 15 13.13 -6.20 0.17
N GLY A 16 12.51 -7.02 1.01
CA GLY A 16 11.28 -7.73 0.68
C GLY A 16 10.13 -6.79 0.31
N GLY A 17 9.95 -5.69 1.05
CA GLY A 17 8.95 -4.68 0.74
C GLY A 17 9.14 -4.05 -0.64
N VAL A 18 10.38 -3.71 -1.01
CA VAL A 18 10.68 -3.16 -2.35
C VAL A 18 10.34 -4.18 -3.43
N LEU A 19 10.75 -5.44 -3.26
CA LEU A 19 10.46 -6.50 -4.23
C LEU A 19 8.95 -6.75 -4.37
N VAL A 20 8.20 -6.78 -3.27
CA VAL A 20 6.74 -6.93 -3.31
C VAL A 20 6.08 -5.74 -4.01
N SER A 21 6.56 -4.51 -3.76
CA SER A 21 6.03 -3.32 -4.44
C SER A 21 6.22 -3.36 -5.97
N LEU A 22 7.33 -3.94 -6.45
CA LEU A 22 7.54 -4.19 -7.88
C LEU A 22 6.60 -5.28 -8.43
N ILE A 23 6.34 -6.33 -7.65
CA ILE A 23 5.37 -7.37 -8.02
C ILE A 23 3.96 -6.77 -8.14
N CYS A 24 3.57 -5.83 -7.26
CA CYS A 24 2.29 -5.15 -7.32
C CYS A 24 2.05 -4.46 -8.68
N LEU A 25 3.06 -3.81 -9.26
CA LEU A 25 2.94 -3.10 -10.54
C LEU A 25 2.64 -4.03 -11.72
N ARG A 26 3.03 -5.30 -11.63
CA ARG A 26 2.76 -6.31 -12.66
C ARG A 26 1.47 -7.09 -12.39
N GLN A 27 0.83 -6.88 -11.25
CA GLN A 27 -0.31 -7.69 -10.86
C GLN A 27 -1.55 -7.27 -11.65
N MET A 28 -2.17 -8.25 -12.32
CA MET A 28 -3.38 -8.02 -13.12
C MET A 28 -4.67 -8.24 -12.33
N ASP A 29 -4.60 -8.96 -11.21
CA ASP A 29 -5.76 -9.25 -10.36
C ASP A 29 -5.92 -8.19 -9.25
N LEU A 30 -7.11 -7.60 -9.16
CA LEU A 30 -7.44 -6.55 -8.19
C LEU A 30 -7.20 -6.97 -6.73
N LYS A 31 -7.78 -8.11 -6.31
CA LYS A 31 -7.65 -8.58 -4.92
C LYS A 31 -6.21 -8.95 -4.56
N ALA A 32 -5.46 -9.53 -5.50
CA ALA A 32 -4.06 -9.86 -5.27
C ALA A 32 -3.18 -8.60 -5.20
N LEU A 33 -3.45 -7.59 -6.04
CA LEU A 33 -2.71 -6.32 -5.98
C LEU A 33 -2.91 -5.63 -4.62
N ILE A 34 -4.15 -5.60 -4.11
CA ILE A 34 -4.43 -5.06 -2.76
C ILE A 34 -3.70 -5.88 -1.69
N ALA A 35 -3.68 -7.21 -1.78
CA ALA A 35 -2.99 -8.07 -0.84
C ALA A 35 -1.45 -7.89 -0.85
N TYR A 36 -0.83 -7.74 -2.01
CA TYR A 36 0.61 -7.47 -2.07
C TYR A 36 0.94 -6.06 -1.58
N SER A 37 0.07 -5.07 -1.85
CA SER A 37 0.25 -3.73 -1.28
C SER A 37 0.23 -3.74 0.25
N SER A 38 -0.62 -4.56 0.88
CA SER A 38 -0.64 -4.66 2.35
C SER A 38 0.62 -5.30 2.93
N VAL A 39 1.20 -6.29 2.22
CA VAL A 39 2.50 -6.86 2.61
C VAL A 39 3.61 -5.81 2.55
N ALA A 40 3.60 -4.91 1.57
CA ALA A 40 4.59 -3.84 1.47
C ALA A 40 4.50 -2.84 2.65
N HIS A 41 3.30 -2.35 2.98
CA HIS A 41 3.12 -1.45 4.14
C HIS A 41 3.47 -2.14 5.47
N MET A 42 3.07 -3.41 5.65
CA MET A 42 3.41 -4.18 6.86
C MET A 42 4.91 -4.51 6.95
N GLY A 43 5.63 -4.56 5.83
CA GLY A 43 7.10 -4.64 5.83
C GLY A 43 7.75 -3.45 6.51
N ILE A 44 7.24 -2.24 6.27
CA ILE A 44 7.72 -1.02 6.93
C ILE A 44 7.37 -1.03 8.42
N VAL A 45 6.17 -1.51 8.78
CA VAL A 45 5.75 -1.69 10.19
C VAL A 45 6.72 -2.62 10.93
N LEU A 46 7.06 -3.77 10.32
CA LEU A 46 8.01 -4.71 10.92
C LEU A 46 9.40 -4.09 11.08
N ALA A 47 9.88 -3.36 10.07
CA ALA A 47 11.16 -2.64 10.14
C ALA A 47 11.17 -1.63 11.30
N GLY A 48 10.11 -0.82 11.42
CA GLY A 48 10.00 0.20 12.46
C GLY A 48 9.84 -0.37 13.87
N LEU A 49 9.07 -1.46 14.03
CA LEU A 49 8.95 -2.17 15.31
C LEU A 49 10.31 -2.69 15.80
N MET A 50 11.13 -3.24 14.90
CA MET A 50 12.44 -3.78 15.24
C MET A 50 13.49 -2.71 15.59
N THR A 51 13.22 -1.43 15.33
CA THR A 51 14.05 -0.32 15.85
C THR A 51 13.87 -0.09 17.35
N LEU A 52 12.75 -0.55 17.94
CA LEU A 52 12.40 -0.40 19.36
C LEU A 52 12.44 1.06 19.87
N THR A 53 12.31 2.05 18.98
CA THR A 53 12.20 3.46 19.35
C THR A 53 10.76 3.83 19.65
N MET A 54 10.54 4.86 20.48
CA MET A 54 9.18 5.35 20.77
C MET A 54 8.45 5.81 19.49
N TRP A 55 9.17 6.43 18.56
CA TRP A 55 8.65 6.81 17.24
C TRP A 55 8.30 5.60 16.37
N GLY A 56 9.12 4.55 16.39
CA GLY A 56 8.84 3.30 15.68
C GLY A 56 7.61 2.58 16.22
N ILE A 57 7.46 2.45 17.54
CA ILE A 57 6.31 1.78 18.16
C ILE A 57 5.02 2.56 17.91
N SER A 58 5.01 3.87 18.16
CA SER A 58 3.83 4.71 17.90
C SER A 58 3.46 4.79 16.41
N GLY A 59 4.45 4.91 15.53
CA GLY A 59 4.27 4.88 14.08
C GLY A 59 3.72 3.54 13.58
N SER A 60 4.22 2.42 14.12
CA SER A 60 3.74 1.08 13.76
C SER A 60 2.28 0.87 14.13
N TYR A 61 1.89 1.29 15.34
CA TYR A 61 0.51 1.15 15.82
C TYR A 61 -0.47 2.00 15.01
N THR A 62 -0.10 3.26 14.74
CA THR A 62 -0.91 4.17 13.92
C THR A 62 -1.07 3.66 12.49
N LEU A 63 0.00 3.17 11.86
CA LEU A 63 -0.07 2.59 10.52
C LEU A 63 -0.91 1.30 10.48
N MET A 64 -0.80 0.42 11.48
CA MET A 64 -1.59 -0.82 11.51
C MET A 64 -3.10 -0.54 11.53
N ILE A 65 -3.54 0.44 12.32
CA ILE A 65 -4.96 0.83 12.37
C ILE A 65 -5.39 1.46 11.04
N ALA A 66 -4.62 2.44 10.56
CA ALA A 66 -4.95 3.20 9.37
C ALA A 66 -4.97 2.30 8.12
N HIS A 67 -3.97 1.44 7.97
CA HIS A 67 -3.90 0.48 6.88
C HIS A 67 -4.98 -0.60 6.99
N GLY A 68 -5.33 -1.06 8.20
CA GLY A 68 -6.43 -2.00 8.41
C GLY A 68 -7.77 -1.47 7.90
N LEU A 69 -8.08 -0.19 8.19
CA LEU A 69 -9.28 0.47 7.68
C LEU A 69 -9.22 0.70 6.16
N CYS A 70 -8.08 1.14 5.64
CA CYS A 70 -7.91 1.41 4.21
C CYS A 70 -8.00 0.13 3.36
N SER A 71 -7.27 -0.92 3.74
CA SER A 71 -7.20 -2.18 2.99
C SER A 71 -8.54 -2.93 3.01
N SER A 72 -9.24 -2.97 4.15
CA SER A 72 -10.57 -3.57 4.23
C SER A 72 -11.59 -2.85 3.33
N GLY A 73 -11.54 -1.52 3.29
CA GLY A 73 -12.31 -0.72 2.34
C GLY A 73 -12.01 -1.07 0.87
N LEU A 74 -10.73 -1.17 0.50
CA LEU A 74 -10.31 -1.56 -0.85
C LEU A 74 -10.76 -2.98 -1.22
N PHE A 75 -10.67 -3.94 -0.29
CA PHE A 75 -11.18 -5.29 -0.51
C PHE A 75 -12.70 -5.32 -0.71
N CYS A 76 -13.45 -4.49 0.02
CA CYS A 76 -14.88 -4.32 -0.15
C CYS A 76 -15.22 -3.76 -1.54
N LEU A 77 -14.55 -2.68 -1.96
CA LEU A 77 -14.73 -2.09 -3.29
C LEU A 77 -14.36 -3.08 -4.42
N ALA A 78 -13.27 -3.82 -4.26
CA ALA A 78 -12.90 -4.87 -5.20
C ALA A 78 -14.00 -5.95 -5.29
N ASN A 79 -14.65 -6.30 -4.18
CA ASN A 79 -15.74 -7.25 -4.18
C ASN A 79 -16.99 -6.72 -4.89
N ILE A 80 -17.38 -5.47 -4.64
CA ILE A 80 -18.52 -4.83 -5.34
C ILE A 80 -18.25 -4.79 -6.84
N SER A 81 -17.03 -4.45 -7.28
CA SER A 81 -16.67 -4.48 -8.70
C SER A 81 -16.74 -5.90 -9.30
N TYR A 82 -16.35 -6.91 -8.51
CA TYR A 82 -16.43 -8.32 -8.91
C TYR A 82 -17.88 -8.80 -9.05
N GLU A 83 -18.78 -8.45 -8.14
CA GLU A 83 -20.20 -8.82 -8.22
C GLU A 83 -20.90 -8.20 -9.43
N ARG A 84 -20.40 -7.07 -9.95
CA ARG A 84 -20.97 -6.38 -11.12
C ARG A 84 -20.40 -6.86 -12.44
N MET A 85 -19.08 -7.08 -12.51
CA MET A 85 -18.40 -7.44 -13.76
C MET A 85 -18.14 -8.95 -13.90
N GLY A 86 -18.31 -9.73 -12.83
CA GLY A 86 -18.06 -11.17 -12.79
C GLY A 86 -16.58 -11.57 -12.88
N SER A 87 -15.65 -10.60 -12.88
CA SER A 87 -14.22 -10.86 -13.06
C SER A 87 -13.35 -10.06 -12.07
N ARG A 88 -12.19 -10.63 -11.71
CA ARG A 88 -11.21 -10.01 -10.81
C ARG A 88 -10.11 -9.25 -11.54
N SER A 89 -10.08 -9.35 -12.86
CA SER A 89 -8.98 -8.81 -13.67
C SER A 89 -9.14 -7.30 -13.89
N LEU A 90 -8.04 -6.56 -13.74
CA LEU A 90 -7.96 -5.12 -14.02
C LEU A 90 -8.24 -4.80 -15.49
N LEU A 91 -8.02 -5.73 -16.41
CA LEU A 91 -8.25 -5.52 -17.84
C LEU A 91 -9.74 -5.39 -18.19
N ILE A 92 -10.57 -6.21 -17.54
CA ILE A 92 -12.02 -6.24 -17.77
C ILE A 92 -12.70 -5.10 -16.99
N ASN A 93 -12.22 -4.80 -15.78
CA ASN A 93 -12.83 -3.82 -14.89
C ASN A 93 -12.40 -2.37 -15.19
N LYS A 94 -12.14 -2.04 -16.46
CA LYS A 94 -11.75 -0.68 -16.91
C LYS A 94 -12.97 0.24 -17.08
N GLY A 95 -12.74 1.54 -16.92
CA GLY A 95 -13.75 2.56 -17.24
C GLY A 95 -14.93 2.65 -16.27
N LEU A 96 -14.78 2.16 -15.03
CA LEU A 96 -15.86 2.16 -14.03
C LEU A 96 -16.35 3.57 -13.65
N LEU A 97 -15.57 4.62 -13.91
CA LEU A 97 -15.98 6.00 -13.63
C LEU A 97 -17.23 6.41 -14.42
N ASN A 98 -17.36 5.95 -15.66
CA ASN A 98 -18.54 6.24 -16.49
C ASN A 98 -19.77 5.44 -16.05
N PHE A 99 -19.58 4.27 -15.44
CA PHE A 99 -20.66 3.36 -15.06
C PHE A 99 -21.17 3.62 -13.64
N MET A 100 -20.26 3.87 -12.68
CA MET A 100 -20.57 4.06 -11.26
C MET A 100 -19.73 5.21 -10.65
N PRO A 101 -20.08 6.47 -10.94
CA PRO A 101 -19.27 7.62 -10.51
C PRO A 101 -19.18 7.77 -8.99
N SER A 102 -20.25 7.46 -8.25
CA SER A 102 -20.23 7.49 -6.78
C SER A 102 -19.26 6.48 -6.19
N LEU A 103 -19.15 5.29 -6.78
CA LEU A 103 -18.19 4.27 -6.36
C LEU A 103 -16.75 4.68 -6.72
N SER A 104 -16.58 5.36 -7.86
CA SER A 104 -15.26 5.86 -8.29
C SER A 104 -14.68 6.92 -7.33
N LEU A 105 -15.53 7.69 -6.64
CA LEU A 105 -15.11 8.62 -5.60
C LEU A 105 -14.61 7.88 -4.35
N TRP A 106 -15.28 6.80 -3.94
CA TRP A 106 -14.79 5.94 -2.86
C TRP A 106 -13.47 5.25 -3.21
N TRP A 107 -13.32 4.79 -4.46
CA TRP A 107 -12.04 4.30 -4.98
C TRP A 107 -10.95 5.37 -4.85
N PHE A 108 -11.22 6.62 -5.24
CA PHE A 108 -10.24 7.69 -5.16
C PHE A 108 -9.82 7.96 -3.72
N LEU A 109 -10.78 8.13 -2.81
CA LEU A 109 -10.50 8.39 -1.40
C LEU A 109 -9.66 7.27 -0.77
N LEU A 110 -10.04 6.01 -0.97
CA LEU A 110 -9.32 4.87 -0.40
C LEU A 110 -7.95 4.63 -1.06
N CYS A 111 -7.82 4.88 -2.37
CA CYS A 111 -6.51 4.83 -3.03
C CYS A 111 -5.60 5.96 -2.54
N SER A 112 -6.13 7.15 -2.33
CA SER A 112 -5.38 8.30 -1.80
C SER A 112 -4.90 8.07 -0.37
N SER A 113 -5.71 7.41 0.47
CA SER A 113 -5.26 6.99 1.80
C SER A 113 -4.20 5.89 1.71
N ASN A 114 -4.31 4.93 0.78
CA ASN A 114 -3.30 3.89 0.61
C ASN A 114 -1.95 4.45 0.11
N MET A 115 -1.98 5.53 -0.69
CA MET A 115 -0.80 6.28 -1.12
C MET A 115 -0.17 7.13 0.01
N ALA A 116 -0.79 7.17 1.20
CA ALA A 116 -0.39 8.04 2.30
C ALA A 116 -0.43 9.54 1.91
N ALA A 117 -1.46 9.99 1.19
CA ALA A 117 -1.64 11.41 0.90
C ALA A 117 -2.01 12.22 2.18
N PRO A 118 -1.59 13.48 2.32
CA PRO A 118 -2.09 14.35 3.39
C PRO A 118 -3.60 14.57 3.21
N PRO A 119 -4.47 14.54 4.25
CA PRO A 119 -4.27 14.52 5.71
C PRO A 119 -4.49 13.14 6.38
N THR A 120 -4.08 12.04 5.74
CA THR A 120 -4.45 10.68 6.20
C THR A 120 -3.58 10.16 7.35
N LEU A 121 -4.14 9.24 8.16
CA LEU A 121 -3.40 8.55 9.24
C LEU A 121 -2.26 7.68 8.71
N ASN A 122 -2.35 7.19 7.46
CA ASN A 122 -1.28 6.43 6.83
C ASN A 122 -0.01 7.29 6.69
N LEU A 123 -0.14 8.55 6.27
CA LEU A 123 1.00 9.47 6.21
C LEU A 123 1.64 9.69 7.58
N LEU A 124 0.82 9.90 8.61
CA LEU A 124 1.32 10.10 9.98
C LEU A 124 2.14 8.89 10.45
N GLY A 125 1.63 7.67 10.22
CA GLY A 125 2.33 6.44 10.54
C GLY A 125 3.63 6.28 9.75
N GLU A 126 3.60 6.51 8.43
CA GLU A 126 4.78 6.38 7.57
C GLU A 126 5.87 7.39 7.93
N VAL A 127 5.54 8.65 8.22
CA VAL A 127 6.54 9.67 8.61
C VAL A 127 7.21 9.30 9.95
N CYS A 128 6.45 8.83 10.94
CA CYS A 128 7.01 8.37 12.22
C CYS A 128 7.94 7.15 12.00
N LEU A 129 7.54 6.21 11.15
CA LEU A 129 8.34 5.03 10.82
C LEU A 129 9.61 5.40 10.05
N LEU A 130 9.52 6.29 9.05
CA LEU A 130 10.66 6.81 8.29
C LEU A 130 11.71 7.40 9.23
N ASN A 131 11.31 8.28 10.15
CA ASN A 131 12.22 8.88 11.13
C ASN A 131 12.89 7.82 12.01
N SER A 132 12.13 6.83 12.48
CA SER A 132 12.68 5.76 13.32
C SER A 132 13.72 4.90 12.60
N ILE A 133 13.46 4.51 11.34
CA ILE A 133 14.33 3.60 10.59
C ILE A 133 15.58 4.35 10.11
N VAL A 134 15.44 5.60 9.69
CA VAL A 134 16.58 6.46 9.31
C VAL A 134 17.50 6.71 10.49
N SER A 135 16.95 6.90 11.70
CA SER A 135 17.77 7.08 12.91
C SER A 135 18.65 5.87 13.21
N TRP A 136 18.26 4.69 12.72
CA TRP A 136 18.97 3.44 12.95
C TRP A 136 20.10 3.20 11.93
N SER A 137 19.91 3.55 10.65
CA SER A 137 20.99 3.57 9.67
C SER A 137 20.73 4.55 8.53
N TRP A 138 21.77 5.22 8.04
CA TRP A 138 21.65 6.10 6.87
C TRP A 138 21.39 5.33 5.57
N VAL A 139 21.85 4.09 5.47
CA VAL A 139 21.71 3.25 4.27
C VAL A 139 20.23 2.95 3.97
N THR A 140 19.40 2.81 4.99
CA THR A 140 17.97 2.52 4.83
C THR A 140 17.18 3.67 4.19
N MET A 141 17.74 4.87 4.08
CA MET A 141 17.09 6.00 3.40
C MET A 141 16.75 5.68 1.94
N ILE A 142 17.66 5.04 1.20
CA ILE A 142 17.46 4.72 -0.21
C ILE A 142 16.31 3.72 -0.36
N THR A 143 16.31 2.65 0.43
CA THR A 143 15.25 1.64 0.38
C THR A 143 13.88 2.20 0.76
N LEU A 144 13.83 3.11 1.74
CA LEU A 144 12.59 3.75 2.15
C LEU A 144 12.04 4.70 1.08
N SER A 145 12.92 5.45 0.40
CA SER A 145 12.51 6.31 -0.72
C SER A 145 11.92 5.51 -1.89
N LEU A 146 12.46 4.32 -2.17
CA LEU A 146 11.91 3.43 -3.19
C LEU A 146 10.56 2.85 -2.77
N LEU A 147 10.42 2.46 -1.49
CA LEU A 147 9.15 1.94 -0.95
C LEU A 147 8.01 2.96 -1.07
N SER A 148 8.24 4.21 -0.67
CA SER A 148 7.22 5.26 -0.75
C SER A 148 6.92 5.68 -2.20
N PHE A 149 7.92 5.65 -3.08
CA PHE A 149 7.69 5.90 -4.50
C PHE A 149 6.85 4.79 -5.15
N PHE A 150 7.20 3.52 -4.91
CA PHE A 150 6.44 2.41 -5.49
C PHE A 150 5.05 2.28 -4.85
N SER A 151 4.87 2.65 -3.58
CA SER A 151 3.54 2.69 -2.96
C SER A 151 2.59 3.61 -3.71
N ALA A 152 3.03 4.83 -3.99
CA ALA A 152 2.31 5.76 -4.84
C ALA A 152 2.05 5.21 -6.25
N ALA A 153 3.06 4.60 -6.86
CA ALA A 153 2.97 4.10 -8.23
C ALA A 153 1.91 2.98 -8.37
N TYR A 154 1.92 1.96 -7.50
CA TYR A 154 0.94 0.87 -7.62
C TYR A 154 -0.48 1.29 -7.23
N THR A 155 -0.65 2.27 -6.31
CA THR A 155 -1.99 2.78 -5.96
C THR A 155 -2.59 3.61 -7.09
N LEU A 156 -1.77 4.44 -7.75
CA LEU A 156 -2.19 5.18 -8.93
C LEU A 156 -2.47 4.23 -10.10
N TYR A 157 -1.64 3.19 -10.28
CA TYR A 157 -1.89 2.14 -11.26
C TYR A 157 -3.24 1.45 -11.02
N LEU A 158 -3.54 1.04 -9.78
CA LEU A 158 -4.83 0.44 -9.44
C LEU A 158 -6.01 1.38 -9.76
N TYR A 159 -5.91 2.66 -9.41
CA TYR A 159 -6.99 3.62 -9.66
C TYR A 159 -7.16 3.91 -11.14
N ALA A 160 -6.07 4.20 -11.85
CA ALA A 160 -6.09 4.53 -13.27
C ALA A 160 -6.63 3.38 -14.12
N TYR A 161 -6.18 2.14 -13.86
CA TYR A 161 -6.63 1.00 -14.65
C TYR A 161 -8.04 0.52 -14.30
N SER A 162 -8.56 0.78 -13.10
CA SER A 162 -9.95 0.42 -12.76
C SER A 162 -10.96 1.50 -13.16
N GLN A 163 -10.67 2.77 -12.87
CA GLN A 163 -11.65 3.84 -13.03
C GLN A 163 -11.59 4.50 -14.40
N HIS A 164 -10.38 4.73 -14.93
CA HIS A 164 -10.20 5.38 -16.22
C HIS A 164 -10.20 4.38 -17.38
N GLY A 165 -10.30 4.93 -18.60
CA GLY A 165 -10.34 4.16 -19.84
C GLY A 165 -11.74 3.99 -20.40
N LYS A 166 -11.82 3.32 -21.55
CA LYS A 166 -13.10 2.95 -22.16
C LYS A 166 -13.58 1.67 -21.51
N LEU A 167 -14.87 1.63 -21.20
CA LEU A 167 -15.52 0.41 -20.75
C LEU A 167 -15.40 -0.63 -21.85
N LEU A 168 -15.07 -1.87 -21.49
CA LEU A 168 -14.93 -2.95 -22.46
C LEU A 168 -16.33 -3.29 -23.00
N SER A 169 -16.75 -2.62 -24.07
CA SER A 169 -17.90 -3.03 -24.86
C SER A 169 -17.43 -4.18 -25.75
N GLY A 170 -17.88 -5.39 -25.44
CA GLY A 170 -17.75 -6.54 -26.35
C GLY A 170 -18.34 -6.25 -27.71
#